data_AF-A0CSZ5-F1
#
_entry.id   AF-A0CSZ5-F1
#
_cell.length_a   1.000
_cell.length_b   1.000
_cell.length_c   1.000
_cell.angle_alpha   90.00
_cell.angle_beta   90.00
_cell.angle_gamma   90.00
#
_symmetry.space_group_name_H-M   'P 1'
#
loop_
_entity.id
_entity.type
_entity.pdbx_description
1 polymer ?
#
loop_
_entity_poly.entity_id
_entity_poly.type
_entity_poly.pdbx_seq_one_letter_code
_entity_poly.pdbx_strand_id
1 'polypeptide(L)'
;MDRNKAPLNIANNQNFTQNNQQNTHYHYEQLQQQQQPNLEEEQAIIQYYVYEDFQNFLNLLYSFQAVKEFFKKNPEHILIKISENKLLTQMNLSNSIHYDLQMTSKHPKQIECLQKNKKALKSQIREVCPQEFEKEIKFYEEYCLNEKVSIKRLELKATQLKANFNEGVLQQILPQIQTVENKVNYIRKNKKYQIPSIQDMKKIAEQYKDQTNQKLKEQKIKL
;
A
#
# COMPACT_ATOMS: atom_id res chain seq x y z
N MET A 1 88.13 0.93 18.96
CA MET A 1 88.03 1.94 17.88
C MET A 1 87.61 1.21 16.61
N ASP A 2 86.88 1.90 15.74
CA ASP A 2 86.28 1.45 14.46
C ASP A 2 85.04 0.56 14.58
N ARG A 3 83.83 1.11 14.41
CA ARG A 3 83.16 1.45 13.13
C ARG A 3 83.12 0.27 12.17
N ASN A 4 82.00 -0.45 12.17
CA ASN A 4 81.39 -0.93 10.94
C ASN A 4 79.88 -1.18 11.18
N LYS A 5 79.11 -0.11 10.92
CA LYS A 5 77.69 -0.22 10.55
C LYS A 5 77.67 -0.54 9.05
N ALA A 6 77.25 -1.73 8.67
CA ALA A 6 76.84 -2.04 7.31
C ALA A 6 75.29 -2.08 7.25
N PRO A 7 74.66 -1.37 6.31
CA PRO A 7 73.21 -1.21 6.27
C PRO A 7 72.52 -2.40 5.59
N LEU A 8 71.42 -2.86 6.18
CA LEU A 8 70.47 -3.74 5.53
C LEU A 8 69.71 -2.95 4.45
N ASN A 9 69.80 -3.49 3.25
CA ASN A 9 69.24 -3.02 2.00
C ASN A 9 67.70 -3.02 2.09
N ILE A 10 67.07 -1.85 2.25
CA ILE A 10 65.63 -1.67 2.06
C ILE A 10 65.44 -1.13 0.64
N ALA A 11 65.23 -2.03 -0.30
CA ALA A 11 64.68 -1.71 -1.60
C ALA A 11 63.50 -2.63 -1.87
N ASN A 12 62.47 -2.06 -2.48
CA ASN A 12 61.25 -2.68 -3.01
C ASN A 12 60.07 -2.78 -2.04
N ASN A 13 59.35 -1.66 -1.87
CA ASN A 13 57.89 -1.70 -1.73
C ASN A 13 57.24 -0.32 -2.01
N GLN A 14 57.36 0.18 -3.24
CA GLN A 14 56.63 1.40 -3.67
C GLN A 14 55.70 1.19 -4.89
N ASN A 15 55.63 -0.01 -5.48
CA ASN A 15 54.80 -0.24 -6.67
C ASN A 15 53.46 -0.98 -6.41
N PHE A 16 53.10 -1.27 -5.15
CA PHE A 16 51.85 -1.99 -4.85
C PHE A 16 50.65 -1.09 -4.50
N THR A 17 50.85 0.22 -4.33
CA THR A 17 49.80 1.09 -3.78
C THR A 17 49.03 1.93 -4.81
N GLN A 18 49.52 2.05 -6.05
CA GLN A 18 48.86 2.91 -7.07
C GLN A 18 47.82 2.19 -7.94
N ASN A 19 47.90 0.87 -8.14
CA ASN A 19 46.96 0.15 -9.02
C ASN A 19 45.62 -0.23 -8.38
N ASN A 20 45.48 -0.14 -7.05
CA ASN A 20 44.22 -0.49 -6.38
C ASN A 20 43.24 0.67 -6.24
N GLN A 21 43.69 1.94 -6.33
CA GLN A 21 42.79 3.08 -6.14
C GLN A 21 41.91 3.37 -7.38
N GLN A 22 42.42 3.15 -8.59
CA GLN A 22 41.65 3.35 -9.83
C GLN A 22 40.55 2.29 -10.00
N ASN A 23 40.80 1.02 -9.64
CA ASN A 23 39.80 -0.05 -9.75
C ASN A 23 38.63 0.09 -8.75
N THR A 24 38.86 0.64 -7.55
CA THR A 24 37.77 0.94 -6.60
C THR A 24 36.86 2.08 -7.08
N HIS A 25 37.38 3.05 -7.84
CA HIS A 25 36.57 4.17 -8.31
C HIS A 25 35.60 3.75 -9.42
N TYR A 26 36.06 2.96 -10.40
CA TYR A 26 35.18 2.39 -11.43
C TYR A 26 34.14 1.41 -10.87
N HIS A 27 34.49 0.67 -9.82
CA HIS A 27 33.54 -0.23 -9.15
C HIS A 27 32.46 0.54 -8.37
N TYR A 28 32.81 1.66 -7.71
CA TYR A 28 31.84 2.53 -7.04
C TYR A 28 30.95 3.29 -8.02
N GLU A 29 31.46 3.74 -9.16
CA GLU A 29 30.64 4.35 -10.22
C GLU A 29 29.71 3.34 -10.90
N GLN A 30 30.13 2.08 -11.10
CA GLN A 30 29.25 1.01 -11.59
C GLN A 30 28.20 0.59 -10.56
N LEU A 31 28.53 0.54 -9.26
CA LEU A 31 27.56 0.29 -8.19
C LEU A 31 26.58 1.45 -7.99
N GLN A 32 27.00 2.70 -8.21
CA GLN A 32 26.08 3.85 -8.22
C GLN A 32 25.21 3.90 -9.48
N GLN A 33 25.70 3.45 -10.64
CA GLN A 33 24.87 3.31 -11.84
C GLN A 33 23.87 2.14 -11.74
N GLN A 34 24.17 1.09 -10.98
CA GLN A 34 23.24 -0.02 -10.71
C GLN A 34 22.19 0.26 -9.63
N GLN A 35 22.30 1.39 -8.91
CA GLN A 35 21.31 1.82 -7.90
C GLN A 35 20.52 3.05 -8.34
N GLN A 36 20.40 3.34 -9.64
CA GLN A 36 19.33 4.24 -10.05
C GLN A 36 18.00 3.49 -9.87
N PRO A 37 17.11 3.93 -8.96
CA PRO A 37 15.77 3.36 -8.90
C PRO A 37 15.15 3.50 -10.29
N ASN A 38 14.61 2.41 -10.82
CA ASN A 38 13.95 2.44 -12.09
C ASN A 38 12.68 3.30 -11.93
N LEU A 39 12.81 4.58 -12.26
CA LEU A 39 11.84 5.59 -11.86
C LEU A 39 10.43 5.27 -12.37
N GLU A 40 10.33 4.68 -13.56
CA GLU A 40 9.06 4.26 -14.17
C GLU A 40 8.38 3.14 -13.37
N GLU A 41 9.17 2.16 -12.90
CA GLU A 41 8.69 1.09 -12.02
C GLU A 41 8.14 1.67 -10.71
N GLU A 42 8.93 2.52 -10.05
CA GLU A 42 8.54 3.14 -8.78
C GLU A 42 7.27 4.00 -8.93
N GLN A 43 7.16 4.76 -10.03
CA GLN A 43 5.94 5.52 -10.32
C GLN A 43 4.72 4.63 -10.56
N ALA A 44 4.87 3.51 -11.28
CA ALA A 44 3.79 2.55 -11.49
C ALA A 44 3.35 1.87 -10.19
N ILE A 45 4.30 1.57 -9.29
CA ILE A 45 4.02 1.01 -7.96
C ILE A 45 3.28 2.02 -7.08
N ILE A 46 3.69 3.30 -7.08
CA ILE A 46 2.97 4.37 -6.38
C ILE A 46 1.52 4.46 -6.86
N GLN A 47 1.31 4.48 -8.18
CA GLN A 47 -0.04 4.52 -8.75
C GLN A 47 -0.87 3.30 -8.31
N TYR A 48 -0.30 2.10 -8.41
CA TYR A 48 -0.97 0.88 -7.98
C TYR A 48 -1.44 0.95 -6.52
N TYR A 49 -0.56 1.30 -5.58
CA TYR A 49 -0.94 1.37 -4.17
C TYR A 49 -1.96 2.47 -3.88
N VAL A 50 -1.90 3.63 -4.55
CA VAL A 50 -2.88 4.70 -4.36
C VAL A 50 -4.28 4.27 -4.83
N TYR A 51 -4.39 3.66 -6.01
CA TYR A 51 -5.70 3.33 -6.60
C TYR A 51 -6.27 1.99 -6.12
N GLU A 52 -5.45 0.97 -5.87
CA GLU A 52 -5.92 -0.30 -5.31
C GLU A 52 -6.42 -0.12 -3.86
N ASP A 53 -5.72 0.68 -3.05
CA ASP A 53 -6.16 1.03 -1.69
C ASP A 53 -7.51 1.75 -1.71
N PHE A 54 -7.67 2.72 -2.62
CA PHE A 54 -8.93 3.42 -2.77
C PHE A 54 -10.07 2.49 -3.23
N GLN A 55 -9.81 1.58 -4.17
CA GLN A 55 -10.80 0.59 -4.59
C GLN A 55 -11.24 -0.29 -3.41
N ASN A 56 -10.31 -0.72 -2.56
CA ASN A 56 -10.63 -1.53 -1.38
C ASN A 56 -11.49 -0.76 -0.38
N PHE A 57 -11.15 0.51 -0.13
CA PHE A 57 -11.97 1.41 0.69
C PHE A 57 -13.40 1.55 0.12
N LEU A 58 -13.51 1.82 -1.19
CA LEU A 58 -14.79 1.99 -1.86
C LEU A 58 -15.65 0.72 -1.82
N ASN A 59 -15.05 -0.45 -2.06
CA ASN A 59 -15.71 -1.75 -1.96
C ASN A 59 -16.31 -1.95 -0.57
N LEU A 60 -15.58 -1.60 0.49
CA LEU A 60 -16.08 -1.74 1.86
C LEU A 60 -17.15 -0.72 2.23
N LEU A 61 -17.11 0.50 1.70
CA LEU A 61 -18.23 1.45 1.85
C LEU A 61 -19.52 0.88 1.26
N TYR A 62 -19.48 0.39 0.03
CA TYR A 62 -20.62 -0.20 -0.66
C TYR A 62 -21.11 -1.50 0.01
N SER A 63 -20.19 -2.34 0.48
CA SER A 63 -20.53 -3.54 1.26
C SER A 63 -21.21 -3.17 2.58
N PHE A 64 -20.71 -2.16 3.29
CA PHE A 64 -21.32 -1.69 4.54
C PHE A 64 -22.71 -1.09 4.30
N GLN A 65 -22.90 -0.37 3.19
CA GLN A 65 -24.20 0.13 2.74
C GLN A 65 -25.21 -1.01 2.59
N ALA A 66 -24.86 -2.08 1.86
CA ALA A 66 -25.71 -3.26 1.70
C ALA A 66 -26.10 -3.89 3.05
N VAL A 67 -25.15 -4.01 3.98
CA VAL A 67 -25.41 -4.57 5.31
C VAL A 67 -26.37 -3.68 6.12
N LYS A 68 -26.19 -2.35 6.10
CA LYS A 68 -27.10 -1.41 6.77
C LYS A 68 -28.50 -1.44 6.17
N GLU A 69 -28.61 -1.53 4.84
CA GLU A 69 -29.90 -1.64 4.14
C GLU A 69 -30.62 -2.95 4.50
N PHE A 70 -29.89 -4.08 4.48
CA PHE A 70 -30.44 -5.41 4.77
C PHE A 70 -30.98 -5.52 6.20
N PHE A 71 -30.24 -4.99 7.18
CA PHE A 71 -30.62 -5.00 8.60
C PHE A 71 -31.26 -3.68 9.05
N LYS A 72 -31.87 -2.90 8.16
CA LYS A 72 -32.48 -1.59 8.49
C LYS A 72 -33.49 -1.65 9.64
N LYS A 73 -34.21 -2.78 9.79
CA LYS A 73 -35.17 -3.03 10.89
C LYS A 73 -34.52 -3.50 12.20
N ASN A 74 -33.25 -3.88 12.17
CA ASN A 74 -32.46 -4.33 13.33
C ASN A 74 -31.07 -3.64 13.32
N PRO A 75 -31.00 -2.34 13.66
CA PRO A 75 -29.76 -1.56 13.58
C PRO A 75 -28.66 -2.05 14.53
N GLU A 76 -29.00 -2.83 15.56
CA GLU A 76 -28.05 -3.40 16.52
C GLU A 76 -27.51 -4.77 16.07
N HIS A 77 -27.88 -5.24 14.88
CA HIS A 77 -27.44 -6.54 14.38
C HIS A 77 -25.90 -6.62 14.33
N ILE A 78 -25.35 -7.74 14.81
CA ILE A 78 -23.90 -7.92 14.97
C ILE A 78 -23.11 -7.73 13.66
N LEU A 79 -23.71 -8.11 12.52
CA LEU A 79 -23.08 -7.94 11.20
C LEU A 79 -22.90 -6.46 10.82
N ILE A 80 -23.71 -5.53 11.32
CA ILE A 80 -23.49 -4.09 11.12
C ILE A 80 -22.19 -3.69 11.83
N LYS A 81 -22.01 -4.09 13.10
CA LYS A 81 -20.80 -3.80 13.89
C LYS A 81 -19.55 -4.41 13.28
N ILE A 82 -19.63 -5.66 12.78
CA ILE A 82 -18.52 -6.32 12.10
C ILE A 82 -18.15 -5.59 10.81
N SER A 83 -19.13 -5.22 9.99
CA SER A 83 -18.87 -4.52 8.72
C SER A 83 -18.30 -3.12 8.94
N GLU A 84 -18.75 -2.42 9.99
CA GLU A 84 -18.13 -1.17 10.41
C GLU A 84 -16.68 -1.36 10.85
N ASN A 85 -16.39 -2.38 11.67
CA ASN A 85 -15.01 -2.69 12.06
C ASN A 85 -14.10 -3.04 10.87
N LYS A 86 -14.63 -3.72 9.84
CA LYS A 86 -13.89 -3.96 8.60
C LYS A 86 -13.52 -2.66 7.89
N LEU A 87 -14.47 -1.74 7.78
CA LEU A 87 -14.23 -0.41 7.21
C LEU A 87 -13.20 0.38 8.03
N LEU A 88 -13.32 0.41 9.35
CA LEU A 88 -12.34 1.06 10.23
C LEU A 88 -10.94 0.44 10.11
N THR A 89 -10.86 -0.88 9.99
CA THR A 89 -9.60 -1.59 9.77
C THR A 89 -8.99 -1.19 8.42
N GLN A 90 -9.78 -1.13 7.36
CA GLN A 90 -9.32 -0.65 6.06
C GLN A 90 -8.83 0.79 6.13
N MET A 91 -9.54 1.69 6.82
CA MET A 91 -9.11 3.07 6.98
C MET A 91 -7.76 3.20 7.72
N ASN A 92 -7.53 2.36 8.72
CA ASN A 92 -6.22 2.28 9.40
C ASN A 92 -5.12 1.75 8.45
N LEU A 93 -5.43 0.75 7.62
CA LEU A 93 -4.52 0.21 6.63
C LEU A 93 -4.19 1.25 5.56
N SER A 94 -5.19 1.91 5.00
CA SER A 94 -5.04 3.01 4.03
C SER A 94 -4.14 4.09 4.59
N ASN A 95 -4.40 4.58 5.81
CA ASN A 95 -3.55 5.59 6.43
C ASN A 95 -2.09 5.13 6.56
N SER A 96 -1.85 3.87 6.92
CA SER A 96 -0.51 3.29 7.02
C SER A 96 0.17 3.18 5.64
N ILE A 97 -0.53 2.71 4.61
CA ILE A 97 -0.02 2.64 3.23
C ILE A 97 0.40 4.03 2.75
N HIS A 98 -0.46 5.03 2.91
CA HIS A 98 -0.18 6.39 2.43
C HIS A 98 0.91 7.10 3.24
N TYR A 99 1.05 6.76 4.53
CA TYR A 99 2.19 7.18 5.35
C TYR A 99 3.49 6.55 4.84
N ASP A 100 3.52 5.24 4.62
CA ASP A 100 4.70 4.50 4.16
C ASP A 100 5.13 4.96 2.77
N LEU A 101 4.19 5.18 1.84
CA LEU A 101 4.48 5.75 0.52
C LEU A 101 5.16 7.13 0.64
N GLN A 102 4.70 7.96 1.57
CA GLN A 102 5.30 9.29 1.80
C GLN A 102 6.69 9.17 2.43
N MET A 103 6.91 8.24 3.36
CA MET A 103 8.20 8.06 4.02
C MET A 103 9.24 7.40 3.11
N THR A 104 8.82 6.53 2.19
CA THR A 104 9.71 5.77 1.29
C THR A 104 10.00 6.51 -0.02
N SER A 105 9.13 7.41 -0.48
CA SER A 105 9.38 8.25 -1.65
C SER A 105 10.49 9.27 -1.37
N LYS A 106 11.73 8.99 -1.80
CA LYS A 106 12.89 9.88 -1.59
C LYS A 106 13.19 10.74 -2.81
N HIS A 107 12.86 10.27 -4.01
CA HIS A 107 13.20 10.97 -5.25
C HIS A 107 12.14 12.05 -5.58
N PRO A 108 12.50 13.26 -6.03
CA PRO A 108 11.54 14.33 -6.33
C PRO A 108 10.42 13.91 -7.29
N LYS A 109 10.74 13.16 -8.34
CA LYS A 109 9.75 12.65 -9.30
C LYS A 109 8.81 11.56 -8.72
N GLN A 110 9.21 10.86 -7.65
CA GLN A 110 8.32 9.94 -6.93
C GLN A 110 7.35 10.74 -6.06
N ILE A 111 7.85 11.75 -5.34
CA ILE A 111 7.05 12.66 -4.51
C ILE A 111 6.01 13.37 -5.38
N GLU A 112 6.43 13.91 -6.53
CA GLU A 112 5.52 14.54 -7.51
C GLU A 112 4.45 13.56 -8.00
N CYS A 113 4.85 12.33 -8.35
CA CYS A 113 3.91 11.28 -8.76
C CYS A 113 2.86 11.01 -7.65
N LEU A 114 3.31 10.80 -6.41
CA LEU A 114 2.45 10.54 -5.27
C LEU A 114 1.45 11.70 -5.06
N GLN A 115 1.95 12.94 -5.03
CA GLN A 115 1.13 14.14 -4.84
C GLN A 115 0.12 14.33 -5.98
N LYS A 116 0.53 14.11 -7.24
CA LYS A 116 -0.35 14.20 -8.40
C LYS A 116 -1.51 13.21 -8.31
N ASN A 117 -1.23 11.94 -8.00
CA ASN A 117 -2.26 10.92 -7.89
C ASN A 117 -3.20 11.17 -6.69
N LYS A 118 -2.65 11.56 -5.52
CA LYS A 118 -3.48 11.94 -4.36
C LYS A 118 -4.41 13.10 -4.68
N LYS A 119 -3.91 14.15 -5.34
CA LYS A 119 -4.71 15.32 -5.73
C LYS A 119 -5.81 14.96 -6.73
N ALA A 120 -5.47 14.17 -7.76
CA ALA A 120 -6.44 13.71 -8.74
C ALA A 120 -7.56 12.90 -8.08
N LEU A 121 -7.19 11.93 -7.23
CA LEU A 121 -8.17 11.12 -6.51
C LEU A 121 -9.03 11.96 -5.56
N LYS A 122 -8.43 12.90 -4.81
CA LYS A 122 -9.15 13.80 -3.91
C LYS A 122 -10.20 14.66 -4.64
N SER A 123 -9.96 15.02 -5.90
CA SER A 123 -10.95 15.77 -6.69
C SER A 123 -12.14 14.93 -7.17
N GLN A 124 -12.02 13.60 -7.19
CA GLN A 124 -12.99 12.69 -7.81
C GLN A 124 -13.68 11.76 -6.80
N ILE A 125 -13.11 11.59 -5.60
CA ILE A 125 -13.59 10.63 -4.59
C ILE A 125 -15.08 10.80 -4.26
N ARG A 126 -15.55 12.06 -4.23
CA ARG A 126 -16.94 12.41 -3.93
C ARG A 126 -17.95 12.04 -5.02
N GLU A 127 -17.48 11.77 -6.24
CA GLU A 127 -18.35 11.36 -7.36
C GLU A 127 -18.82 9.91 -7.24
N VAL A 128 -18.10 9.09 -6.47
CA VAL A 128 -18.32 7.65 -6.38
C VAL A 128 -18.60 7.14 -4.98
N CYS A 129 -18.23 7.88 -3.93
CA CYS A 129 -18.54 7.47 -2.57
C CYS A 129 -20.01 7.78 -2.22
N PRO A 130 -20.75 6.88 -1.56
CA PRO A 130 -22.10 7.17 -1.09
C PRO A 130 -22.10 8.28 -0.03
N GLN A 131 -22.99 9.27 -0.18
CA GLN A 131 -22.99 10.50 0.64
C GLN A 131 -23.23 10.24 2.13
N GLU A 132 -23.90 9.15 2.48
CA GLU A 132 -24.17 8.78 3.88
C GLU A 132 -22.91 8.42 4.69
N PHE A 133 -21.75 8.26 4.03
CA PHE A 133 -20.46 7.94 4.65
C PHE A 133 -19.53 9.16 4.72
N GLU A 134 -20.09 10.36 4.87
CA GLU A 134 -19.35 11.62 4.90
C GLU A 134 -18.16 11.61 5.89
N LYS A 135 -18.34 10.98 7.06
CA LYS A 135 -17.31 10.89 8.09
C LYS A 135 -16.11 10.07 7.61
N GLU A 136 -16.36 8.92 7.00
CA GLU A 136 -15.33 8.01 6.52
C GLU A 136 -14.60 8.58 5.31
N ILE A 137 -15.34 9.26 4.42
CA ILE A 137 -14.74 9.93 3.26
C ILE A 137 -13.85 11.10 3.72
N LYS A 138 -14.31 11.94 4.65
CA LYS A 138 -13.48 13.03 5.22
C LYS A 138 -12.21 12.49 5.86
N PHE A 139 -12.31 11.38 6.60
CA PHE A 139 -11.13 10.76 7.17
C PHE A 139 -10.15 10.31 6.08
N TYR A 140 -10.63 9.65 5.03
CA TYR A 140 -9.77 9.19 3.94
C TYR A 140 -9.08 10.38 3.23
N GLU A 141 -9.81 11.45 2.94
CA GLU A 141 -9.26 12.68 2.36
C GLU A 141 -8.19 13.33 3.26
N GLU A 142 -8.43 13.38 4.57
CA GLU A 142 -7.55 14.05 5.54
C GLU A 142 -6.32 13.22 5.89
N TYR A 143 -6.46 11.92 6.08
CA TYR A 143 -5.40 11.06 6.61
C TYR A 143 -4.75 10.17 5.55
N CYS A 144 -5.27 10.10 4.32
CA CYS A 144 -4.65 9.33 3.24
C CYS A 144 -4.20 10.25 2.10
N LEU A 145 -5.08 11.17 1.66
CA LEU A 145 -4.88 11.98 0.45
C LEU A 145 -4.27 13.36 0.69
N ASN A 146 -4.03 13.76 1.93
CA ASN A 146 -3.30 15.00 2.23
C ASN A 146 -1.82 14.91 1.83
N GLU A 147 -1.22 16.08 1.61
CA GLU A 147 0.19 16.22 1.26
C GLU A 147 1.11 15.67 2.36
N LYS A 148 0.73 15.89 3.62
CA LYS A 148 1.37 15.31 4.79
C LYS A 148 0.41 14.37 5.48
N VAL A 149 0.81 13.11 5.57
CA VAL A 149 0.10 12.05 6.27
C VAL A 149 0.71 11.87 7.65
N SER A 150 -0.14 11.90 8.67
CA SER A 150 0.18 11.45 10.02
C SER A 150 -0.49 10.11 10.29
N ILE A 151 0.18 9.25 11.08
CA ILE A 151 -0.43 7.99 11.50
C ILE A 151 -1.57 8.29 12.47
N LYS A 152 -2.76 7.77 12.17
CA LYS A 152 -3.94 7.83 13.00
C LYS A 152 -4.55 6.44 13.13
N ARG A 153 -4.81 6.03 14.36
CA ARG A 153 -5.45 4.77 14.68
C ARG A 153 -6.89 4.99 15.09
N LEU A 154 -7.81 4.39 14.35
CA LEU A 154 -9.22 4.28 14.69
C LEU A 154 -9.43 3.06 15.58
N GLU A 155 -10.21 3.24 16.64
CA GLU A 155 -10.57 2.16 17.56
C GLU A 155 -11.67 1.30 16.98
N LEU A 156 -11.50 -0.02 17.08
CA LEU A 156 -12.52 -0.98 16.68
C LEU A 156 -13.58 -1.11 17.77
N LYS A 157 -14.84 -1.25 17.37
CA LYS A 157 -15.95 -1.47 18.30
C LYS A 157 -15.89 -2.89 18.87
N ALA A 158 -16.13 -3.02 20.17
CA ALA A 158 -16.26 -4.32 20.79
C ALA A 158 -17.42 -5.12 20.15
N THR A 159 -17.18 -6.39 19.88
CA THR A 159 -18.19 -7.34 19.44
C THR A 159 -18.38 -8.39 20.52
N GLN A 160 -19.60 -8.93 20.67
CA GLN A 160 -19.89 -10.01 21.61
C GLN A 160 -19.38 -11.38 21.12
N LEU A 161 -18.74 -11.43 19.95
CA LEU A 161 -18.21 -12.67 19.38
C LEU A 161 -16.89 -13.02 20.06
N LYS A 162 -16.76 -14.29 20.49
CA LYS A 162 -15.46 -14.84 20.88
C LYS A 162 -14.63 -15.07 19.62
N ALA A 163 -13.39 -14.59 19.64
CA ALA A 163 -12.45 -14.85 18.57
C ALA A 163 -12.13 -16.36 18.53
N ASN A 164 -12.47 -17.01 17.41
CA ASN A 164 -12.10 -18.39 17.15
C ASN A 164 -11.18 -18.40 15.92
N PHE A 165 -10.07 -19.12 16.01
CA PHE A 165 -9.21 -19.33 14.86
C PHE A 165 -9.96 -20.17 13.83
N ASN A 166 -10.08 -19.65 12.61
CA ASN A 166 -10.70 -20.35 11.51
C ASN A 166 -9.61 -20.68 10.49
N GLU A 167 -9.13 -21.92 10.51
CA GLU A 167 -8.08 -22.40 9.59
C GLU A 167 -8.51 -22.29 8.12
N GLY A 168 -9.81 -22.48 7.83
CA GLY A 168 -10.35 -22.29 6.49
C GLY A 168 -10.23 -20.84 5.99
N VAL A 169 -10.24 -19.85 6.89
CA VAL A 169 -9.95 -18.44 6.53
C VAL A 169 -8.47 -18.26 6.20
N LEU A 170 -7.55 -18.90 6.92
CA LEU A 170 -6.12 -18.84 6.61
C LEU A 170 -5.82 -19.41 5.21
N GLN A 171 -6.45 -20.55 4.87
CA GLN A 171 -6.34 -21.17 3.54
C GLN A 171 -6.86 -20.27 2.42
N GLN A 172 -7.80 -19.36 2.72
CA GLN A 172 -8.30 -18.37 1.75
C GLN A 172 -7.41 -17.12 1.65
N ILE A 173 -6.66 -16.78 2.71
CA ILE A 173 -5.79 -15.59 2.75
C ILE A 173 -4.48 -15.82 2.00
N LEU A 174 -3.82 -16.97 2.19
CA LEU A 174 -2.49 -17.21 1.60
C LEU A 174 -2.45 -17.05 0.05
N PRO A 175 -3.43 -17.56 -0.72
CA PRO A 175 -3.47 -17.33 -2.17
C PRO A 175 -3.68 -15.86 -2.54
N GLN A 176 -4.33 -15.06 -1.70
CA GLN A 176 -4.53 -13.63 -1.94
C GLN A 176 -3.21 -12.86 -1.80
N ILE A 177 -2.36 -13.25 -0.84
CA ILE A 177 -1.01 -12.68 -0.69
C ILE A 177 -0.21 -12.92 -1.97
N GLN A 178 -0.18 -14.16 -2.46
CA GLN A 178 0.50 -14.51 -3.72
C GLN A 178 -0.07 -13.73 -4.91
N THR A 179 -1.38 -13.49 -4.94
CA THR A 179 -2.01 -12.69 -6.00
C THR A 179 -1.50 -11.25 -6.00
N VAL A 180 -1.37 -10.63 -4.83
CA VAL A 180 -0.81 -9.28 -4.70
C VAL A 180 0.66 -9.27 -5.10
N GLU A 181 1.46 -10.23 -4.64
CA GLU A 181 2.87 -10.36 -5.02
C GLU A 181 3.04 -10.50 -6.54
N ASN A 182 2.22 -11.34 -7.17
CA ASN A 182 2.23 -11.53 -8.62
C ASN A 182 1.87 -10.24 -9.37
N LYS A 183 0.86 -9.49 -8.90
CA LYS A 183 0.52 -8.18 -9.48
C LYS A 183 1.68 -7.19 -9.34
N VAL A 184 2.31 -7.10 -8.17
CA VAL A 184 3.47 -6.22 -7.94
C VAL A 184 4.62 -6.62 -8.86
N ASN A 185 4.97 -7.90 -8.93
CA ASN A 185 6.04 -8.39 -9.80
C ASN A 185 5.75 -8.13 -11.29
N TYR A 186 4.49 -8.28 -11.71
CA TYR A 186 4.07 -7.90 -13.06
C TYR A 186 4.26 -6.41 -13.32
N ILE A 187 3.84 -5.54 -12.40
CA ILE A 187 4.02 -4.09 -12.55
C ILE A 187 5.51 -3.73 -12.59
N ARG A 188 6.34 -4.34 -11.74
CA ARG A 188 7.79 -4.13 -11.76
C ARG A 188 8.41 -4.52 -13.10
N LYS A 189 8.05 -5.71 -13.60
CA LYS A 189 8.56 -6.22 -14.88
C LYS A 189 8.14 -5.36 -16.07
N ASN A 190 6.89 -4.88 -16.09
CA ASN A 190 6.33 -4.12 -17.21
C ASN A 190 6.44 -2.60 -17.06
N LYS A 191 6.82 -2.12 -15.86
CA LYS A 191 6.96 -0.70 -15.49
C LYS A 191 5.73 0.14 -15.81
N LYS A 192 4.56 -0.48 -15.76
CA LYS A 192 3.29 0.14 -16.16
C LYS A 192 2.17 -0.34 -15.27
N TYR A 193 1.39 0.61 -14.80
CA TYR A 193 0.10 0.39 -14.19
C TYR A 193 -0.95 1.22 -14.93
N GLN A 194 -2.09 0.62 -15.24
CA GLN A 194 -3.20 1.33 -15.84
C GLN A 194 -4.09 1.84 -14.72
N ILE A 195 -4.07 3.16 -14.52
CA ILE A 195 -4.96 3.83 -13.57
C ILE A 195 -6.41 3.57 -14.02
N PRO A 196 -7.25 2.96 -13.18
CA PRO A 196 -8.65 2.72 -13.51
C PRO A 196 -9.41 4.05 -13.60
N SER A 197 -10.43 4.12 -14.46
CA SER A 197 -11.30 5.29 -14.47
C SER A 197 -12.17 5.32 -13.22
N ILE A 198 -12.61 6.51 -12.82
CA ILE A 198 -13.48 6.66 -11.64
C ILE A 198 -14.81 5.89 -11.79
N GLN A 199 -15.33 5.79 -13.02
CA GLN A 199 -16.55 5.03 -13.32
C GLN A 199 -16.32 3.52 -13.25
N ASP A 200 -15.16 3.02 -13.70
CA ASP A 200 -14.82 1.60 -13.54
C ASP A 200 -14.69 1.24 -12.06
N MET A 201 -14.09 2.12 -11.26
CA MET A 201 -13.97 1.90 -9.81
C MET A 201 -15.33 1.82 -9.12
N LYS A 202 -16.26 2.71 -9.49
CA LYS A 202 -17.65 2.69 -9.03
C LYS A 202 -18.35 1.39 -9.42
N LYS A 203 -18.22 0.97 -10.67
CA LYS A 203 -18.83 -0.27 -11.17
C LYS A 203 -18.32 -1.49 -10.39
N ILE A 204 -17.03 -1.57 -10.09
CA ILE A 204 -16.46 -2.65 -9.27
C ILE A 204 -17.05 -2.62 -7.85
N ALA A 205 -17.21 -1.44 -7.25
CA ALA A 205 -17.79 -1.31 -5.92
C ALA A 205 -19.28 -1.69 -5.87
N GLU A 206 -20.05 -1.35 -6.91
CA GLU A 206 -21.43 -1.77 -7.09
C GLU A 206 -21.53 -3.30 -7.23
N GLN A 207 -20.65 -3.93 -8.02
CA GLN A 207 -20.58 -5.39 -8.10
C GLN A 207 -20.27 -6.02 -6.74
N TYR A 208 -19.40 -5.40 -5.95
CA TYR A 208 -19.08 -5.86 -4.60
C TYR A 208 -20.27 -5.71 -3.63
N LYS A 209 -21.08 -4.65 -3.80
CA LYS A 209 -22.37 -4.49 -3.10
C LYS A 209 -23.32 -5.64 -3.42
N ASP A 210 -23.45 -5.98 -4.70
CA ASP A 210 -24.35 -7.05 -5.16
C ASP A 210 -23.93 -8.43 -4.63
N GLN A 211 -22.63 -8.73 -4.66
CA GLN A 211 -22.09 -9.95 -4.06
C GLN A 211 -22.35 -10.00 -2.54
N THR A 212 -22.23 -8.86 -1.84
CA THR A 212 -22.55 -8.76 -0.42
C THR A 212 -24.02 -9.06 -0.18
N ASN A 213 -24.92 -8.45 -0.96
CA ASN A 213 -26.36 -8.69 -0.90
C ASN A 213 -26.72 -10.15 -1.14
N GLN A 214 -26.08 -10.81 -2.11
CA GLN A 214 -26.29 -12.22 -2.39
C GLN A 214 -25.92 -13.09 -1.19
N LYS A 215 -24.72 -12.88 -0.62
CA LYS A 215 -24.26 -13.63 0.56
C LYS A 215 -25.18 -13.45 1.78
N LEU A 216 -25.70 -12.24 1.99
CA LEU A 216 -26.66 -11.96 3.07
C LEU A 216 -27.97 -12.72 2.88
N LYS A 217 -28.47 -12.82 1.64
CA LYS A 217 -29.69 -13.59 1.32
C LYS A 217 -29.47 -15.09 1.53
N GLU A 218 -28.34 -15.63 1.09
CA GLU A 218 -27.98 -17.04 1.29
C GLU A 218 -27.84 -17.42 2.77
N GLN A 219 -27.35 -16.51 3.61
CA GLN A 219 -27.23 -16.72 5.06
C GLN A 219 -28.58 -16.62 5.78
N LYS A 220 -29.51 -15.79 5.32
CA LYS A 220 -30.86 -15.68 5.89
C LYS A 220 -31.69 -16.95 5.72
N ILE A 221 -31.37 -17.80 4.74
CA ILE A 221 -32.01 -19.12 4.59
C ILE A 221 -31.52 -20.10 5.67
N LYS A 222 -30.40 -19.81 6.34
CA LYS A 222 -29.75 -20.69 7.32
C LYS A 222 -29.92 -20.24 8.79
N LEU A 223 -30.55 -19.09 9.03
CA LEU A 223 -30.83 -18.52 10.36
C LEU A 223 -32.34 -18.44 10.57
#